data_AF-A0A9E3XAJ8-F1
#
_entry.id   AF-A0A9E3XAJ8-F1
#
_cell.length_a   1.000
_cell.length_b   1.000
_cell.length_c   1.000
_cell.angle_alpha   90.00
_cell.angle_beta   90.00
_cell.angle_gamma   90.00
#
_symmetry.space_group_name_H-M   'P 1'
#
loop_
_entity.id
_entity.type
_entity.pdbx_description
1 polymer ?
#
loop_
_entity_poly.entity_id
_entity_poly.type
_entity_poly.pdbx_seq_one_letter_code
_entity_poly.pdbx_strand_id
1 'polypeptide(L)'
;MPSTKSYPIFDLHCDLPSYLARYDNADPLDGSAIGCAVPHLRQGNVQLQVMVLFTPDIPDSAAFGLQQARAYRKLLTDHPAHFQALFDSAGQADLTPSATVKAVA
;
A
#
# COMPACT_ATOMS: atom_id res chain seq x y z
N MET A 1 -0.04 -9.75 -32.64
CA MET A 1 0.64 -10.19 -31.40
C MET A 1 0.45 -9.09 -30.37
N PRO A 2 0.03 -9.38 -29.12
CA PRO A 2 -0.07 -8.34 -28.10
C PRO A 2 1.31 -7.74 -27.83
N SER A 3 1.34 -6.42 -27.61
CA SER A 3 2.54 -5.65 -27.29
C SER A 3 3.24 -6.21 -26.05
N THR A 4 4.57 -6.39 -26.11
CA THR A 4 5.44 -6.81 -24.99
C THR A 4 5.81 -5.66 -24.05
N LYS A 5 5.33 -4.43 -24.29
CA LYS A 5 5.60 -3.28 -23.43
C LYS A 5 4.80 -3.37 -22.13
N SER A 6 5.50 -3.50 -21.01
CA SER A 6 4.98 -3.28 -19.66
C SER A 6 5.17 -1.81 -19.29
N TYR A 7 4.09 -1.14 -18.86
CA TYR A 7 4.13 0.22 -18.33
C TYR A 7 4.03 0.18 -16.81
N PRO A 8 4.64 1.14 -16.11
CA PRO A 8 4.47 1.27 -14.66
C PRO A 8 2.99 1.54 -14.34
N ILE A 9 2.44 0.81 -13.36
CA ILE A 9 1.06 1.00 -12.92
C ILE A 9 1.04 1.84 -11.65
N PHE A 10 0.23 2.90 -11.69
CA PHE A 10 -0.07 3.74 -10.54
C PHE A 10 -1.49 3.44 -10.12
N ASP A 11 -1.63 2.78 -8.98
CA ASP A 11 -2.92 2.45 -8.41
C ASP A 11 -3.31 3.50 -7.37
N LEU A 12 -4.50 4.07 -7.54
CA LEU A 12 -5.02 5.19 -6.78
C LEU A 12 -5.94 4.76 -5.64
N HIS A 13 -6.15 3.45 -5.43
CA HIS A 13 -7.01 2.97 -4.35
C HIS A 13 -6.63 1.57 -3.86
N CYS A 14 -6.07 1.49 -2.65
CA CYS A 14 -5.71 0.24 -1.98
C CYS A 14 -6.29 0.13 -0.58
N ASP A 15 -7.04 -0.93 -0.31
CA ASP A 15 -7.56 -1.24 1.03
C ASP A 15 -6.56 -2.01 1.93
N LEU A 16 -5.29 -2.09 1.54
CA LEU A 16 -4.26 -2.80 2.32
C LEU A 16 -4.17 -2.29 3.77
N PRO A 17 -4.22 -0.97 4.08
CA PRO A 17 -4.21 -0.50 5.47
C PRO A 17 -5.41 -1.00 6.29
N SER A 18 -6.60 -1.03 5.68
CA SER A 18 -7.83 -1.55 6.30
C SER A 18 -7.70 -3.02 6.65
N TYR A 19 -7.18 -3.83 5.72
CA TYR A 19 -6.89 -5.26 5.96
C TYR A 19 -5.91 -5.45 7.13
N LEU A 20 -4.78 -4.73 7.10
CA LEU A 20 -3.75 -4.83 8.14
C LEU A 20 -4.22 -4.34 9.52
N ALA A 21 -5.15 -3.38 9.56
CA ALA A 21 -5.72 -2.88 10.81
C ALA A 21 -6.83 -3.78 11.37
N ARG A 22 -7.55 -4.50 10.49
CA ARG A 22 -8.76 -5.24 10.86
C ARG A 22 -8.50 -6.67 11.32
N TYR A 23 -7.50 -7.34 10.77
CA TYR A 23 -7.23 -8.75 11.04
C TYR A 23 -5.95 -8.94 11.85
N ASP A 24 -6.06 -9.71 12.93
CA ASP A 24 -4.89 -10.11 13.70
C ASP A 24 -3.96 -10.96 12.83
N ASN A 25 -2.65 -10.72 12.93
CA ASN A 25 -1.61 -11.38 12.14
C ASN A 25 -1.75 -11.22 10.62
N ALA A 26 -2.46 -10.19 10.15
CA ALA A 26 -2.50 -9.84 8.74
C ALA A 26 -1.10 -9.63 8.18
N ASP A 27 -0.75 -10.37 7.13
CA ASP A 27 0.54 -10.31 6.46
C ASP A 27 0.39 -9.67 5.08
N PRO A 28 1.09 -8.56 4.76
CA PRO A 28 1.07 -7.98 3.42
C PRO A 28 1.74 -8.86 2.36
N LEU A 29 2.46 -9.92 2.75
CA LEU A 29 3.09 -10.89 1.86
C LEU A 29 2.18 -12.09 1.54
N ASP A 30 1.08 -12.28 2.27
CA ASP A 30 0.17 -13.39 2.04
C ASP A 30 -0.74 -13.12 0.83
N GLY A 31 -0.29 -13.60 -0.33
CA GLY A 31 -1.03 -13.51 -1.60
C GLY A 31 -2.32 -14.32 -1.65
N SER A 32 -2.61 -15.17 -0.66
CA SER A 32 -3.87 -15.92 -0.59
C SER A 32 -4.98 -15.18 0.16
N ALA A 33 -4.63 -14.22 1.02
CA ALA A 33 -5.56 -13.52 1.89
C ALA A 33 -6.15 -12.24 1.26
N ILE A 34 -5.37 -11.51 0.45
CA ILE A 34 -5.80 -10.27 -0.19
C ILE A 34 -5.22 -10.05 -1.58
N GLY A 35 -6.04 -9.52 -2.50
CA GLY A 35 -5.64 -9.29 -3.89
C GLY A 35 -4.58 -8.19 -4.09
N CYS A 36 -4.37 -7.32 -3.10
CA CYS A 36 -3.35 -6.27 -3.11
C CYS A 36 -2.11 -6.62 -2.27
N ALA A 37 -1.88 -7.90 -1.99
CA ALA A 37 -0.65 -8.35 -1.35
C ALA A 37 0.58 -8.06 -2.23
N VAL A 38 1.74 -7.92 -1.60
CA VAL A 38 3.02 -7.59 -2.25
C VAL A 38 3.35 -8.46 -3.49
N PRO A 39 3.13 -9.79 -3.49
CA PRO A 39 3.41 -10.61 -4.68
C PRO A 39 2.59 -10.15 -5.90
N HIS A 40 1.32 -9.81 -5.69
CA HIS A 40 0.41 -9.37 -6.75
C HIS A 40 0.77 -7.97 -7.25
N LEU A 41 1.10 -7.04 -6.35
CA LEU A 41 1.55 -5.69 -6.72
C LEU A 41 2.81 -5.75 -7.60
N ARG A 42 3.76 -6.61 -7.25
CA ARG A 42 4.99 -6.83 -8.03
C ARG A 42 4.70 -7.46 -9.38
N GLN A 43 3.88 -8.50 -9.42
CA GLN A 43 3.50 -9.16 -10.67
C GLN A 43 2.77 -8.20 -11.62
N GLY A 44 1.95 -7.29 -11.08
CA GLY A 44 1.24 -6.25 -11.83
C GLY A 44 2.08 -5.04 -12.24
N ASN A 45 3.37 -5.01 -11.93
CA ASN A 45 4.25 -3.85 -12.15
C ASN A 45 3.69 -2.54 -11.53
N VAL A 46 3.12 -2.66 -10.33
CA VAL A 46 2.68 -1.51 -9.54
C VAL A 46 3.91 -0.79 -9.01
N GLN A 47 4.07 0.47 -9.39
CA GLN A 47 5.18 1.33 -8.97
C GLN A 47 4.74 2.36 -7.94
N LEU A 48 3.46 2.73 -7.93
CA LEU A 48 2.85 3.64 -6.96
C LEU A 48 1.52 3.07 -6.46
N GLN A 49 1.30 3.16 -5.15
CA GLN A 49 0.08 2.74 -4.49
C GLN A 49 -0.42 3.82 -3.54
N VAL A 50 -1.64 4.31 -3.78
CA VAL A 50 -2.38 5.09 -2.78
C VAL A 50 -3.06 4.14 -1.80
N MET A 51 -2.68 4.26 -0.54
CA MET A 51 -3.09 3.44 0.61
C MET A 51 -4.24 4.15 1.32
N VAL A 52 -5.45 3.62 1.16
CA VAL A 52 -6.66 4.32 1.59
C VAL A 52 -6.90 4.11 3.08
N LEU A 53 -7.27 5.18 3.77
CA LEU A 53 -7.75 5.16 5.16
C LEU A 53 -9.29 5.24 5.14
N PHE A 54 -9.94 4.10 4.95
CA PHE A 54 -11.40 4.01 4.83
C PHE A 54 -12.04 3.85 6.21
N THR A 55 -13.04 4.67 6.53
CA THR A 55 -13.78 4.53 7.80
C THR A 55 -15.28 4.36 7.53
N PRO A 56 -15.94 3.35 8.13
CA PRO A 56 -17.38 3.21 8.05
C PRO A 56 -18.10 4.30 8.87
N ASP A 57 -19.35 4.61 8.52
CA ASP A 57 -20.19 5.57 9.26
C ASP A 57 -20.84 4.92 10.49
N ILE A 58 -20.01 4.62 11.50
CA ILE A 58 -20.42 4.01 12.78
C ILE A 58 -19.65 4.65 13.94
N PRO A 59 -20.10 4.48 15.19
CA PRO A 59 -19.27 4.84 16.35
C PRO A 59 -17.86 4.24 16.26
N ASP A 60 -16.87 4.97 16.77
CA ASP A 60 -15.44 4.61 16.74
C ASP A 60 -14.76 4.57 15.36
N SER A 61 -15.42 5.05 14.30
CA SER A 61 -14.87 5.16 12.94
C SER A 61 -13.54 5.92 12.90
N ALA A 62 -13.41 7.01 13.64
CA ALA A 62 -12.17 7.79 13.76
C ALA A 62 -11.02 6.98 14.39
N ALA A 63 -11.33 6.13 15.38
CA ALA A 63 -10.33 5.27 16.00
C ALA A 63 -9.82 4.21 15.01
N PHE A 64 -10.71 3.64 14.20
CA PHE A 64 -10.33 2.72 13.12
C PHE A 64 -9.49 3.41 12.03
N GLY A 65 -9.79 4.65 11.67
CA GLY A 65 -8.95 5.44 10.76
C GLY A 65 -7.53 5.63 11.30
N LEU A 66 -7.40 5.90 12.61
CA LEU A 66 -6.10 6.00 13.27
C LEU A 66 -5.35 4.67 13.29
N GLN A 67 -6.04 3.54 13.48
CA GLN A 67 -5.43 2.21 13.40
C GLN A 67 -4.86 1.94 12.00
N GLN A 68 -5.57 2.32 10.94
CA GLN A 68 -5.08 2.19 9.57
C GLN A 68 -3.86 3.07 9.30
N ALA A 69 -3.84 4.32 9.78
CA ALA A 69 -2.67 5.19 9.66
C ALA A 69 -1.44 4.60 10.37
N ARG A 70 -1.64 3.95 11.53
CA ARG A 70 -0.58 3.23 12.24
C ARG A 70 -0.13 1.99 11.46
N ALA A 71 -1.05 1.23 10.89
CA ALA A 71 -0.76 0.06 10.06
C ALA A 71 0.07 0.44 8.82
N TYR A 72 -0.28 1.55 8.14
CA TYR A 72 0.49 2.10 7.04
C TYR A 72 1.93 2.47 7.45
N ARG A 73 2.11 3.16 8.59
CA ARG A 73 3.46 3.49 9.09
C ARG A 73 4.28 2.23 9.43
N LYS A 74 3.63 1.23 10.03
CA LYS A 74 4.26 -0.06 10.34
C LYS A 74 4.64 -0.81 9.07
N LEU A 75 3.79 -0.80 8.04
CA LEU A 75 4.07 -1.39 6.73
C LEU A 75 5.38 -0.85 6.13
N LEU A 76 5.54 0.48 6.13
CA LEU A 76 6.77 1.12 5.61
C LEU A 76 8.02 0.77 6.43
N THR A 77 7.86 0.64 7.75
CA THR A 77 8.98 0.39 8.67
C THR A 77 9.42 -1.06 8.64
N ASP A 78 8.47 -1.99 8.57
CA ASP A 78 8.73 -3.42 8.69
C ASP A 78 9.02 -4.08 7.33
N HIS A 79 8.56 -3.47 6.23
CA HIS A 79 8.75 -3.99 4.88
C HIS A 79 9.47 -2.99 3.94
N PRO A 80 10.62 -2.41 4.32
CA PRO A 80 11.33 -1.42 3.50
C PRO A 80 11.86 -2.00 2.18
N ALA A 81 12.00 -3.33 2.09
CA ALA A 81 12.35 -4.03 0.84
C ALA A 81 11.19 -4.09 -0.18
N HIS A 82 9.98 -3.71 0.23
CA HIS A 82 8.76 -3.81 -0.58
C HIS A 82 8.08 -2.46 -0.77
N PHE A 83 8.09 -1.60 0.26
CA PHE A 83 7.43 -0.32 0.24
C PHE A 83 8.38 0.82 0.61
N GLN A 84 8.17 1.97 0.00
CA GLN A 84 8.86 3.22 0.31
C GLN A 84 7.83 4.36 0.33
N ALA A 85 7.95 5.31 1.26
CA ALA A 85 7.11 6.50 1.24
C ALA A 85 7.31 7.29 -0.07
N LEU A 86 6.21 7.77 -0.67
CA LEU A 86 6.26 8.61 -1.85
C LEU A 86 6.89 9.98 -1.55
N PHE A 87 6.56 10.56 -0.40
CA PHE A 87 7.06 11.87 0.02
C PHE A 87 8.19 11.72 1.03
N ASP A 88 9.24 12.52 0.86
CA ASP A 88 10.29 12.66 1.85
C ASP A 88 9.88 13.58 3.02
N SER A 89 10.79 13.80 3.96
CA SER A 89 10.55 14.69 5.11
C SER A 89 10.36 16.16 4.75
N ALA A 90 10.74 16.58 3.54
CA ALA A 90 10.52 17.93 3.01
C ALA A 90 9.21 18.04 2.22
N GLY A 91 8.47 16.93 2.04
CA GLY A 91 7.24 16.88 1.26
C GLY A 91 7.47 16.78 -0.25
N GLN A 92 8.69 16.44 -0.70
CA GLN A 92 8.98 16.24 -2.12
C GLN A 92 8.64 14.79 -2.52
N ALA A 93 7.89 14.65 -3.62
CA ALA A 93 7.54 13.34 -4.15
C ALA A 93 8.69 12.72 -4.94
N ASP A 94 8.94 11.42 -4.71
CA ASP A 94 9.86 10.59 -5.49
C ASP A 94 9.08 9.61 -6.38
N LEU A 95 8.93 9.99 -7.65
CA LEU A 95 8.30 9.18 -8.70
C LEU A 95 9.31 8.40 -9.54
N THR A 96 10.58 8.34 -9.11
CA THR A 96 11.59 7.56 -9.85
C THR A 96 11.27 6.07 -9.80
N PRO A 97 11.47 5.33 -10.91
CA PRO A 97 11.27 3.89 -10.92
C PRO A 97 12.10 3.21 -9.84
N SER A 98 11.49 2.28 -9.10
CA SER A 98 12.14 1.57 -7.98
C SER A 98 11.76 0.09 -7.98
N ALA A 99 12.58 -0.71 -7.31
CA ALA A 99 12.24 -2.10 -6.99
C ALA A 99 11.15 -2.20 -5.89
N THR A 100 10.93 -1.11 -5.17
CA THR A 100 9.90 -0.96 -4.13
C THR A 100 8.70 -0.18 -4.66
N VAL A 101 7.52 -0.51 -4.16
CA VAL A 101 6.31 0.26 -4.45
C VAL A 101 6.35 1.57 -3.67
N LYS A 102 6.21 2.70 -4.34
CA LYS A 102 6.02 4.01 -3.69
C LYS A 102 4.62 4.04 -3.09
N ALA A 103 4.50 4.33 -1.80
CA ALA A 103 3.23 4.33 -1.10
C ALA A 103 2.93 5.70 -0.49
N VAL A 104 1.66 6.07 -0.51
CA VAL A 104 1.14 7.29 0.12
C VAL A 104 -0.20 6.96 0.78
N ALA A 105 -0.46 7.49 1.98
CA ALA A 105 -1.74 7.39 2.68
C ALA A 105 -2.28 8.78 3.02
#